data_AF-A0A5R2MWQ6-F1
#
_entry.id   AF-A0A5R2MWQ6-F1
#
_cell.length_a   1.000
_cell.length_b   1.000
_cell.length_c   1.000
_cell.angle_alpha   90.00
_cell.angle_beta   90.00
_cell.angle_gamma   90.00
#
_symmetry.space_group_name_H-M   'P 1'
#
loop_
_entity.id
_entity.type
_entity.pdbx_description
1 polymer ?
#
loop_
_entity_poly.entity_id
_entity_poly.type
_entity_poly.pdbx_seq_one_letter_code
_entity_poly.pdbx_strand_id
1 'polypeptide(L)' 'MAIKGSCHCKATIFEVSEAPQTVTQCTCSFCSKRGSLWAYYTPSQFKLITP' A
#
# COMPACT_ATOMS: atom_id res chain seq x y z
N MET A 1 -8.92 12.31 0.09
CA MET A 1 -9.57 11.76 -1.12
C MET A 1 -9.03 10.36 -1.31
N ALA A 2 -9.91 9.38 -1.58
CA ALA A 2 -9.50 7.98 -1.71
C ALA A 2 -8.54 7.79 -2.89
N ILE A 3 -7.54 6.93 -2.72
CA ILE A 3 -6.53 6.62 -3.74
C ILE A 3 -6.63 5.15 -4.11
N LYS A 4 -6.57 4.88 -5.41
CA LYS A 4 -6.59 3.53 -5.96
C LYS A 4 -5.18 3.00 -6.19
N GLY A 5 -4.93 1.79 -5.71
CA GLY A 5 -3.70 1.03 -5.94
C GLY A 5 -3.99 -0.26 -6.71
N SER A 6 -2.98 -0.76 -7.41
CA SER A 6 -3.05 -2.08 -8.06
C SER A 6 -1.67 -2.72 -8.17
N CYS A 7 -1.62 -4.03 -8.30
CA CYS A 7 -0.40 -4.70 -8.75
C CYS A 7 -0.13 -4.41 -10.24
N HIS A 8 1.09 -4.67 -10.70
CA HIS A 8 1.52 -4.39 -12.08
C HIS A 8 0.63 -5.04 -13.14
N CYS A 9 0.21 -6.28 -12.90
CA CYS A 9 -0.69 -7.03 -13.81
C CYS A 9 -2.17 -6.73 -13.62
N LYS A 10 -2.56 -5.84 -12.68
CA LYS A 10 -3.94 -5.46 -12.34
C LYS A 10 -4.83 -6.58 -11.82
N ALA A 11 -4.27 -7.75 -11.51
CA ALA A 11 -5.01 -8.85 -10.88
C ALA A 11 -5.45 -8.55 -9.43
N THR A 12 -4.80 -7.57 -8.79
CA THR A 12 -5.18 -7.05 -7.46
C THR A 12 -5.39 -5.56 -7.58
N ILE A 13 -6.56 -5.08 -7.16
CA ILE A 13 -6.92 -3.66 -7.13
C ILE A 13 -7.51 -3.35 -5.77
N PHE A 14 -7.08 -2.26 -5.15
CA PHE A 14 -7.54 -1.83 -3.84
C PHE A 14 -7.67 -0.32 -3.78
N GLU A 15 -8.35 0.17 -2.75
CA GLU A 15 -8.45 1.58 -2.43
C GLU A 15 -8.02 1.83 -0.98
N VAL A 16 -7.38 2.97 -0.77
CA VAL A 16 -7.09 3.52 0.55
C VAL A 16 -7.79 4.87 0.71
N SER A 17 -8.25 5.18 1.92
CA SER A 17 -9.08 6.37 2.18
C SER A 17 -8.40 7.72 1.86
N GLU A 18 -7.07 7.77 1.90
CA GLU A 18 -6.27 8.99 1.72
C GLU A 18 -4.82 8.70 1.29
N ALA A 19 -4.11 9.74 0.87
CA ALA A 19 -2.67 9.66 0.61
C ALA A 19 -1.89 9.51 1.91
N PRO A 20 -0.80 8.73 1.93
CA PRO A 20 0.05 8.67 3.10
C PRO A 20 0.78 10.01 3.27
N GLN A 21 0.70 10.61 4.45
CA GLN A 21 1.48 11.81 4.78
C GLN A 21 2.96 11.48 4.96
N THR A 22 3.25 10.28 5.45
CA THR A 22 4.61 9.76 5.64
C THR A 22 4.68 8.33 5.16
N VAL A 23 5.89 7.92 4.79
CA VAL A 23 6.20 6.55 4.40
C VAL A 23 7.44 6.07 5.13
N THR A 24 7.45 4.79 5.48
CA THR A 24 8.57 4.16 6.19
C THR A 24 9.47 3.44 5.20
N GLN A 25 10.74 3.85 5.17
CA GLN A 25 11.82 3.08 4.55
C GLN A 25 12.48 2.19 5.61
N CYS A 26 11.98 0.96 5.77
CA CYS A 26 12.55 0.01 6.72
C CYS A 26 13.86 -0.58 6.17
N THR A 27 14.89 -0.63 7.02
CA THR A 27 16.24 -1.10 6.65
C THR A 27 16.56 -2.52 7.12
N CYS A 28 15.58 -3.27 7.65
CA CYS A 28 15.80 -4.68 8.00
C CYS A 28 16.14 -5.50 6.74
N SER A 29 16.83 -6.64 6.91
CA SER A 29 17.33 -7.47 5.80
C SER A 29 16.28 -7.92 4.80
N PHE A 30 15.01 -7.99 5.21
CA PHE A 30 13.89 -8.36 4.37
C PHE A 30 13.37 -7.17 3.55
N CYS A 31 13.13 -6.03 4.20
CA CYS A 31 12.61 -4.83 3.55
C CYS A 31 13.64 -4.21 2.61
N SER A 32 14.92 -4.18 3.00
CA SER A 32 15.99 -3.64 2.16
C SER A 32 16.16 -4.41 0.85
N LYS A 33 16.02 -5.75 0.87
CA LYS A 33 16.03 -6.58 -0.35
C LYS A 33 14.83 -6.34 -1.27
N ARG A 34 13.67 -5.92 -0.73
CA ARG A 34 12.45 -5.64 -1.52
C ARG A 34 12.37 -4.21 -2.03
N GLY A 35 13.07 -3.27 -1.40
CA GLY A 35 13.16 -1.87 -1.84
C GLY A 35 11.85 -1.08 -1.81
N SER A 36 10.83 -1.55 -1.08
CA SER A 36 9.52 -0.89 -1.01
C SER A 36 9.46 0.18 0.09
N LEU A 37 8.66 1.23 -0.12
CA LEU A 37 8.25 2.19 0.91
C LEU A 37 6.90 1.77 1.46
N TRP A 38 6.74 1.80 2.79
CA TRP A 38 5.54 1.32 3.46
C TRP A 38 4.69 2.49 3.97
N ALA A 39 3.40 2.44 3.66
CA ALA A 39 2.37 3.25 4.30
C ALA A 39 1.49 2.33 5.15
N TYR A 40 1.04 2.83 6.30
CA TYR A 40 0.23 2.06 7.24
C TYR A 40 -1.18 2.65 7.29
N TYR A 41 -2.18 1.77 7.25
CA TYR A 41 -3.59 2.11 7.28
C TYR A 41 -4.30 1.18 8.26
N THR A 42 -5.32 1.68 8.93
CA THR A 42 -6.23 0.83 9.72
C THR A 42 -7.13 0.00 8.79
N PRO A 43 -7.73 -1.12 9.25
CA PRO A 43 -8.58 -1.95 8.39
C PRO A 43 -9.75 -1.19 7.73
N SER A 44 -10.33 -0.19 8.40
CA SER A 44 -11.41 0.62 7.85
C SER A 44 -10.96 1.60 6.76
N GLN A 45 -9.67 1.90 6.68
CA GLN A 45 -9.07 2.77 5.67
C GLN A 45 -8.68 2.02 4.39
N PHE A 46 -8.77 0.69 4.37
CA PHE A 46 -8.42 -0.16 3.23
C PHE A 46 -9.65 -0.90 2.71
N LYS A 47 -9.77 -1.00 1.37
CA LYS A 47 -10.79 -1.81 0.71
C LYS A 47 -10.20 -2.55 -0.48
N LEU A 48 -10.36 -3.87 -0.50
CA LEU A 48 -10.07 -4.67 -1.69
C LEU A 48 -11.20 -4.52 -2.71
N ILE A 49 -10.86 -4.24 -3.97
CA ILE A 49 -11.83 -4.00 -5.07
C ILE A 49 -11.95 -5.23 -5.98
N THR A 50 -10.86 -5.97 -6.16
CA THR A 50 -10.91 -7.25 -6.89
C THR A 50 -11.65 -8.33 -6.08
N PRO A 51 -12.41 -9.22 -6.75
CA PRO A 51 -13.12 -10.33 -6.10
C PRO A 51 -12.22 -11.30 -5.33
#